data_AF-A0A7K7KZC0-F1
#
_entry.id   AF-A0A7K7KZC0-F1
#
_cell.length_a   1.000
_cell.length_b   1.000
_cell.length_c   1.000
_cell.angle_alpha   90.00
_cell.angle_beta   90.00
_cell.angle_gamma   90.00
#
_symmetry.space_group_name_H-M   'P 1'
#
loop_
_entity.id
_entity.type
_entity.pdbx_description
1 polymer ?
#
loop_
_entity_poly.entity_id
_entity_poly.type
_entity_poly.pdbx_seq_one_letter_code
_entity_poly.pdbx_strand_id
1 'polypeptide(L)'
;LEGVLDEDAVAEGLHKLGRSASGTEYVYLNLSLSGRELSDINILSRYVHLQKLELSYNKINDLSCISQMPYLLQLNASNNDLTTYFGFKPPKNLKEVDFSYNQIPKMQDLSAYQALTKLLLDFNNIAEIKGLEKCHSLTHLSLSHNRLTAIGGLENLPLKILNLSSNLLEKITGLDSLKALRKLDLSNNKITSLEGLEEHDLLEEIDLENNQIAELGELEYIQDLPLLRVLNLLKNPVQEQTDYWLSVIFMLPQLTELDLKKISVEEKVDAVNKYDPPPEVVAANDHMTQIMYGMLQPQRIFDSTLPSLDAPYPMLVLVGPLACGKRELTHRICRQFNNFFRFGPCHTTRAAYFGEENRLDYYFVSQEAFDKMLSTGKFIATFKYSGYSYGLGRDTVESIAREGLATCVHLEIEGVRSLKNTYFKPRYILVVPMNKQKYEGHLRRKGLFSRPEIEEAVSRVDMYIKISQDFPGYFDAVVNTDELDEAFTELRFLIKAYLGL
;
A
#
# COMPACT_ATOMS: atom_id res chain seq x y z
N LEU A 1 -2.12 -13.58 62.98
CA LEU A 1 -0.81 -13.17 62.44
C LEU A 1 -1.14 -12.29 61.24
N GLU A 2 -0.60 -11.08 61.17
CA GLU A 2 -0.84 -10.20 60.01
C GLU A 2 -0.37 -10.91 58.72
N GLY A 3 -1.19 -10.86 57.67
CA GLY A 3 -0.88 -11.44 56.36
C GLY A 3 -1.01 -12.97 56.24
N VAL A 4 -1.38 -13.69 57.30
CA VAL A 4 -1.65 -15.15 57.20
C VAL A 4 -3.11 -15.38 56.83
N LEU A 5 -3.34 -16.13 55.77
CA LEU A 5 -4.68 -16.49 55.31
C LEU A 5 -5.32 -17.53 56.24
N ASP A 6 -6.48 -17.20 56.80
CA ASP A 6 -7.28 -18.11 57.64
C ASP A 6 -8.50 -18.70 56.87
N GLU A 7 -9.19 -19.65 57.49
CA GLU A 7 -10.31 -20.36 56.85
C GLU A 7 -11.52 -19.44 56.62
N ASP A 8 -11.76 -18.46 57.51
CA ASP A 8 -12.86 -17.53 57.40
C ASP A 8 -12.66 -16.60 56.19
N ALA A 9 -11.46 -16.05 56.00
CA ALA A 9 -11.12 -15.24 54.84
C ALA A 9 -11.20 -16.04 53.53
N VAL A 10 -10.83 -17.33 53.54
CA VAL A 10 -11.03 -18.19 52.36
C VAL A 10 -12.51 -18.39 52.08
N ALA A 11 -13.32 -18.68 53.10
CA ALA A 11 -14.76 -18.89 52.95
C ALA A 11 -15.47 -17.67 52.33
N GLU A 12 -15.04 -16.45 52.69
CA GLU A 12 -15.53 -15.21 52.09
C GLU A 12 -15.15 -15.05 50.61
N GLY A 13 -13.98 -15.55 50.20
CA GLY A 13 -13.48 -15.41 48.84
C GLY A 13 -13.93 -16.52 47.87
N LEU A 14 -14.39 -17.66 48.41
CA LEU A 14 -14.84 -18.79 47.62
C LEU A 14 -16.17 -18.48 46.93
N HIS A 15 -16.22 -18.77 45.64
CA HIS A 15 -17.43 -18.57 44.84
C HIS A 15 -17.47 -19.55 43.67
N LYS A 16 -18.59 -19.53 42.94
CA LYS A 16 -18.91 -20.43 41.83
C LYS A 16 -18.93 -21.91 42.26
N LEU A 17 -20.12 -22.35 42.68
CA LEU A 17 -20.38 -23.76 42.95
C LEU A 17 -20.36 -24.56 41.64
N GLY A 18 -19.68 -25.70 41.65
CA GLY A 18 -19.64 -26.65 40.55
C GLY A 18 -19.49 -28.07 41.05
N ARG A 19 -19.24 -28.99 40.13
CA ARG A 19 -18.97 -30.38 40.48
C ARG A 19 -17.47 -30.62 40.61
N SER A 20 -17.08 -31.48 41.55
CA SER A 20 -15.71 -32.01 41.62
C SER A 20 -15.35 -32.75 40.34
N ALA A 21 -14.06 -33.01 40.12
CA ALA A 21 -13.61 -33.69 38.91
C ALA A 21 -14.14 -35.13 38.75
N SER A 22 -14.47 -35.81 39.86
CA SER A 22 -15.18 -37.11 39.85
C SER A 22 -16.67 -36.98 39.55
N GLY A 23 -17.23 -35.76 39.63
CA GLY A 23 -18.65 -35.48 39.43
C GLY A 23 -19.55 -35.80 40.63
N THR A 24 -18.97 -36.23 41.75
CA THR A 24 -19.70 -36.78 42.92
C THR A 24 -20.03 -35.75 43.99
N GLU A 25 -19.32 -34.63 44.03
CA GLU A 25 -19.42 -33.64 45.11
C GLU A 25 -19.64 -32.24 44.53
N TYR A 26 -20.33 -31.38 45.28
CA TYR A 26 -20.40 -29.96 45.00
C TYR A 26 -19.25 -29.24 45.70
N VAL A 27 -18.47 -28.49 44.92
CA VAL A 27 -17.26 -27.80 45.38
C VAL A 27 -17.24 -26.38 44.82
N TYR A 28 -16.55 -25.48 45.50
CA TYR A 28 -16.25 -24.17 44.95
C TYR A 28 -15.09 -24.27 43.97
N LEU A 29 -15.24 -23.65 42.80
CA LEU A 29 -14.27 -23.71 41.72
C LEU A 29 -13.41 -22.45 41.63
N ASN A 30 -13.84 -21.34 42.22
CA ASN A 30 -13.14 -20.08 42.14
C ASN A 30 -12.87 -19.50 43.53
N LEU A 31 -11.71 -18.84 43.67
CA LEU A 31 -11.34 -18.11 44.87
C LEU A 31 -10.78 -16.73 44.48
N SER A 32 -11.28 -15.68 45.13
CA SER A 32 -10.79 -14.31 44.96
C SER A 32 -10.40 -13.68 46.29
N LEU A 33 -9.13 -13.34 46.42
CA LEU A 33 -8.52 -12.79 47.64
C LEU A 33 -7.59 -11.61 47.32
N SER A 34 -8.04 -10.68 46.47
CA SER A 34 -7.23 -9.54 46.08
C SER A 34 -7.19 -8.42 47.13
N GLY A 35 -6.06 -7.73 47.28
CA GLY A 35 -5.97 -6.51 48.09
C GLY A 35 -6.02 -6.74 49.61
N ARG A 36 -5.59 -7.92 50.08
CA ARG A 36 -5.72 -8.35 51.49
C ARG A 36 -4.41 -8.36 52.27
N GLU A 37 -3.32 -7.83 51.68
CA GLU A 37 -1.96 -7.83 52.24
C GLU A 37 -1.46 -9.23 52.66
N LEU A 38 -1.92 -10.27 51.96
CA LEU A 38 -1.57 -11.66 52.29
C LEU A 38 -0.11 -11.96 51.96
N SER A 39 0.57 -12.72 52.83
CA SER A 39 1.93 -13.20 52.63
C SER A 39 2.04 -14.72 52.73
N ASP A 40 1.31 -15.34 53.66
CA ASP A 40 1.23 -16.79 53.81
C ASP A 40 -0.15 -17.32 53.38
N ILE A 41 -0.16 -18.11 52.32
CA ILE A 41 -1.36 -18.71 51.70
C ILE A 41 -1.33 -20.24 51.74
N ASN A 42 -0.49 -20.86 52.57
CA ASN A 42 -0.29 -22.31 52.56
C ASN A 42 -1.57 -23.11 52.85
N ILE A 43 -2.54 -22.51 53.53
CA ILE A 43 -3.86 -23.11 53.77
C ILE A 43 -4.59 -23.48 52.48
N LEU A 44 -4.27 -22.80 51.36
CA LEU A 44 -4.87 -23.07 50.05
C LEU A 44 -4.55 -24.46 49.50
N SER A 45 -3.51 -25.13 50.02
CA SER A 45 -3.18 -26.51 49.68
C SER A 45 -4.33 -27.51 49.93
N ARG A 46 -5.30 -27.17 50.79
CA ARG A 46 -6.50 -27.97 51.07
C ARG A 46 -7.59 -27.86 50.00
N TYR A 47 -7.56 -26.83 49.17
CA TYR A 47 -8.62 -26.49 48.21
C TYR A 47 -8.29 -27.02 46.80
N VAL A 48 -8.18 -28.34 46.68
CA VAL A 48 -7.64 -29.03 45.50
C VAL A 48 -8.49 -28.91 44.23
N HIS A 49 -9.76 -28.54 44.36
CA HIS A 49 -10.72 -28.46 43.25
C HIS A 49 -10.81 -27.09 42.58
N LEU A 50 -10.04 -26.10 43.04
CA LEU A 50 -10.03 -24.78 42.44
C LEU A 50 -9.57 -24.84 40.97
N GLN A 51 -10.32 -24.15 40.12
CA GLN A 51 -10.04 -23.94 38.70
C GLN A 51 -9.56 -22.52 38.42
N LYS A 52 -9.97 -21.54 39.24
CA LYS A 52 -9.57 -20.15 39.11
C LYS A 52 -9.15 -19.58 40.47
N LEU A 53 -7.97 -18.96 40.50
CA LEU A 53 -7.39 -18.37 41.70
C LEU A 53 -6.92 -16.94 41.43
N GLU A 54 -7.51 -15.97 42.12
CA GLU A 54 -7.17 -14.54 42.04
C GLU A 54 -6.55 -14.09 43.37
N LEU A 55 -5.26 -13.76 43.32
CA LEU A 55 -4.42 -13.40 44.47
C LEU A 55 -3.73 -12.04 44.26
N SER A 56 -4.27 -11.19 43.38
CA SER A 56 -3.63 -9.93 42.99
C SER A 56 -3.57 -8.92 44.13
N TYR A 57 -2.59 -8.01 44.11
CA TYR A 57 -2.44 -6.94 45.13
C TYR A 57 -2.26 -7.49 46.55
N ASN A 58 -1.31 -8.39 46.74
CA ASN A 58 -0.93 -8.93 48.04
C ASN A 58 0.59 -8.80 48.23
N LYS A 59 1.14 -9.47 49.25
CA LYS A 59 2.57 -9.49 49.62
C LYS A 59 3.13 -10.92 49.52
N ILE A 60 2.63 -11.70 48.55
CA ILE A 60 2.93 -13.12 48.41
C ILE A 60 4.28 -13.28 47.71
N ASN A 61 5.16 -14.11 48.26
CA ASN A 61 6.43 -14.47 47.66
C ASN A 61 6.59 -15.98 47.39
N ASP A 62 5.72 -16.82 47.96
CA ASP A 62 5.71 -18.26 47.77
C ASP A 62 4.33 -18.76 47.28
N LEU A 63 4.35 -19.46 46.15
CA LEU A 63 3.18 -20.07 45.52
C LEU A 63 3.23 -21.61 45.54
N SER A 64 4.12 -22.21 46.34
CA SER A 64 4.31 -23.66 46.43
C SER A 64 3.02 -24.44 46.71
N CYS A 65 2.07 -23.85 47.44
CA CYS A 65 0.76 -24.44 47.75
C CYS A 65 -0.06 -24.80 46.50
N ILE A 66 0.15 -24.10 45.37
CA ILE A 66 -0.54 -24.33 44.09
C ILE A 66 -0.18 -25.71 43.50
N SER A 67 0.95 -26.30 43.89
CA SER A 67 1.32 -27.67 43.49
C SER A 67 0.27 -28.73 43.84
N GLN A 68 -0.60 -28.44 44.81
CA GLN A 68 -1.68 -29.32 45.25
C GLN A 68 -3.02 -29.07 44.52
N MET A 69 -3.05 -28.20 43.50
CA MET A 69 -4.26 -27.83 42.75
C MET A 69 -4.23 -28.38 41.30
N PRO A 70 -4.47 -29.69 41.08
CA PRO A 70 -4.33 -30.32 39.76
C PRO A 70 -5.34 -29.84 38.71
N TYR A 71 -6.43 -29.19 39.14
CA TYR A 71 -7.51 -28.71 38.28
C TYR A 71 -7.42 -27.21 37.98
N LEU A 72 -6.37 -26.52 38.45
CA LEU A 72 -6.22 -25.09 38.24
C LEU A 72 -6.01 -24.78 36.75
N LEU A 73 -6.84 -23.87 36.23
CA LEU A 73 -6.83 -23.43 34.83
C LEU A 73 -6.36 -21.97 34.71
N GLN A 74 -6.71 -21.13 35.68
CA GLN A 74 -6.41 -19.70 35.67
C GLN A 74 -5.80 -19.28 37.01
N LEU A 75 -4.67 -18.59 36.95
CA LEU A 75 -3.98 -18.03 38.10
C LEU A 75 -3.65 -16.55 37.85
N ASN A 76 -4.12 -15.68 38.72
CA ASN A 76 -3.65 -14.30 38.79
C ASN A 76 -2.92 -14.09 40.12
N ALA A 77 -1.61 -13.89 40.04
CA ALA A 77 -0.75 -13.51 41.16
C ALA A 77 0.00 -12.21 40.85
N SER A 78 -0.61 -11.32 40.06
CA SER A 78 -0.05 -10.01 39.77
C SER A 78 0.03 -9.11 41.01
N ASN A 79 0.88 -8.08 41.00
CA ASN A 79 1.04 -7.13 42.11
C ASN A 79 1.33 -7.86 43.44
N ASN A 80 2.45 -8.59 43.47
CA ASN A 80 2.94 -9.35 44.62
C ASN A 80 4.47 -9.21 44.73
N ASP A 81 5.08 -9.93 45.67
CA ASP A 81 6.53 -9.90 45.93
C ASP A 81 7.25 -11.16 45.38
N LEU A 82 6.76 -11.71 44.26
CA LEU A 82 7.35 -12.90 43.67
C LEU A 82 8.72 -12.58 43.06
N THR A 83 9.73 -13.35 43.44
CA THR A 83 11.08 -13.32 42.84
C THR A 83 11.34 -14.51 41.92
N THR A 84 10.42 -15.48 41.91
CA THR A 84 10.45 -16.71 41.14
C THR A 84 9.03 -17.18 40.89
N TYR A 85 8.81 -17.92 39.80
CA TYR A 85 7.56 -18.62 39.54
C TYR A 85 7.84 -20.09 39.21
N PHE A 86 6.86 -20.96 39.46
CA PHE A 86 6.88 -22.37 39.08
C PHE A 86 8.09 -23.22 39.53
N GLY A 87 8.73 -22.87 40.64
CA GLY A 87 9.74 -23.71 41.30
C GLY A 87 9.17 -24.96 42.00
N PHE A 88 7.98 -25.41 41.62
CA PHE A 88 7.22 -26.48 42.27
C PHE A 88 6.54 -27.37 41.23
N LYS A 89 5.98 -28.51 41.67
CA LYS A 89 5.35 -29.47 40.77
C LYS A 89 4.17 -28.79 40.01
N PRO A 90 4.17 -28.83 38.67
CA PRO A 90 3.29 -28.02 37.84
C PRO A 90 1.82 -28.50 37.86
N PRO A 91 0.83 -27.60 37.99
CA PRO A 91 -0.55 -27.89 37.61
C PRO A 91 -0.65 -28.05 36.09
N LYS A 92 -0.82 -29.30 35.63
CA LYS A 92 -0.71 -29.69 34.20
C LYS A 92 -1.67 -28.98 33.25
N ASN A 93 -2.81 -28.51 33.75
CA ASN A 93 -3.90 -27.95 32.94
C ASN A 93 -3.96 -26.42 32.98
N LEU A 94 -2.94 -25.76 33.55
CA LEU A 94 -2.91 -24.30 33.65
C LEU A 94 -2.88 -23.68 32.24
N LYS A 95 -3.83 -22.79 31.97
CA LYS A 95 -4.04 -22.15 30.66
C LYS A 95 -3.68 -20.68 30.66
N GLU A 96 -4.01 -19.97 31.73
CA GLU A 96 -3.82 -18.53 31.82
C GLU A 96 -3.15 -18.17 33.13
N VAL A 97 -2.07 -17.40 33.02
CA VAL A 97 -1.26 -17.01 34.16
C VAL A 97 -0.88 -15.55 34.06
N ASP A 98 -1.10 -14.83 35.15
CA ASP A 98 -0.68 -13.45 35.32
C ASP A 98 0.26 -13.32 36.51
N PHE A 99 1.52 -12.98 36.22
CA PHE A 99 2.57 -12.67 37.18
C PHE A 99 3.07 -11.23 37.01
N SER A 100 2.27 -10.35 36.41
CA SER A 100 2.65 -8.96 36.17
C SER A 100 2.85 -8.19 37.47
N TYR A 101 3.66 -7.13 37.48
CA TYR A 101 3.98 -6.33 38.68
C TYR A 101 4.53 -7.20 39.84
N ASN A 102 5.64 -7.89 39.56
CA ASN A 102 6.41 -8.66 40.53
C ASN A 102 7.90 -8.30 40.40
N GLN A 103 8.79 -9.06 41.04
CA GLN A 103 10.24 -8.80 41.06
C GLN A 103 11.02 -9.95 40.43
N ILE A 104 10.47 -10.60 39.39
CA ILE A 104 11.06 -11.78 38.77
C ILE A 104 12.24 -11.35 37.87
N PRO A 105 13.48 -11.78 38.16
CA PRO A 105 14.66 -11.34 37.39
C PRO A 105 14.93 -12.20 36.15
N LYS A 106 14.38 -13.42 36.08
CA LYS A 106 14.65 -14.37 35.00
C LYS A 106 13.47 -15.32 34.78
N MET A 107 13.26 -15.68 33.52
CA MET A 107 12.34 -16.77 33.16
C MET A 107 12.92 -18.14 33.55
N GLN A 108 12.02 -19.09 33.81
CA GLN A 108 12.34 -20.48 34.11
C GLN A 108 11.81 -21.42 33.02
N ASP A 109 12.23 -22.68 33.07
CA ASP A 109 11.70 -23.71 32.18
C ASP A 109 10.19 -23.89 32.39
N LEU A 110 9.40 -23.62 31.35
CA LEU A 110 7.96 -23.76 31.32
C LEU A 110 7.53 -25.03 30.56
N SER A 111 8.45 -25.95 30.27
CA SER A 111 8.21 -27.13 29.45
C SER A 111 7.07 -28.04 29.92
N ALA A 112 6.76 -27.98 31.21
CA ALA A 112 5.67 -28.74 31.83
C ALA A 112 4.27 -28.14 31.64
N TYR A 113 4.15 -26.89 31.17
CA TYR A 113 2.90 -26.14 31.01
C TYR A 113 2.41 -26.13 29.56
N GLN A 114 2.29 -27.31 28.94
CA GLN A 114 1.95 -27.46 27.51
C GLN A 114 0.56 -26.93 27.14
N ALA A 115 -0.35 -26.84 28.13
CA ALA A 115 -1.70 -26.30 27.96
C ALA A 115 -1.77 -24.77 28.09
N LEU A 116 -0.65 -24.10 28.40
CA LEU A 116 -0.60 -22.66 28.63
C LEU A 116 -0.90 -21.91 27.32
N THR A 117 -1.95 -21.09 27.34
CA THR A 117 -2.41 -20.29 26.20
C THR A 117 -2.11 -18.81 26.35
N LYS A 118 -2.02 -18.31 27.58
CA LYS A 118 -1.76 -16.90 27.91
C LYS A 118 -0.81 -16.78 29.09
N LEU A 119 0.26 -16.02 28.90
CA LEU A 119 1.25 -15.71 29.94
C LEU A 119 1.50 -14.20 29.99
N LEU A 120 1.26 -13.60 31.15
CA LEU A 120 1.55 -12.19 31.43
C LEU A 120 2.67 -12.10 32.47
N LEU A 121 3.73 -11.38 32.11
CA LEU A 121 4.95 -11.18 32.90
C LEU A 121 5.36 -9.70 32.88
N ASP A 122 4.38 -8.80 32.73
CA ASP A 122 4.62 -7.37 32.61
C ASP A 122 5.21 -6.79 33.89
N PHE A 123 5.94 -5.67 33.82
CA PHE A 123 6.46 -4.99 35.01
C PHE A 123 7.26 -5.93 35.94
N ASN A 124 8.26 -6.59 35.37
CA ASN A 124 9.21 -7.45 36.08
C ASN A 124 10.64 -7.00 35.76
N ASN A 125 11.64 -7.83 36.08
CA ASN A 125 13.06 -7.54 35.88
C ASN A 125 13.71 -8.51 34.87
N ILE A 126 12.92 -9.07 33.95
CA ILE A 126 13.36 -10.11 33.01
C ILE A 126 14.26 -9.49 31.93
N ALA A 127 15.45 -10.05 31.75
CA ALA A 127 16.41 -9.61 30.73
C ALA A 127 16.51 -10.56 29.51
N GLU A 128 15.98 -11.78 29.62
CA GLU A 128 16.08 -12.81 28.59
C GLU A 128 14.80 -13.67 28.58
N ILE A 129 14.27 -13.92 27.39
CA ILE A 129 13.17 -14.85 27.15
C ILE A 129 13.74 -16.26 26.94
N LYS A 130 13.26 -17.25 27.70
CA LYS A 130 13.66 -18.66 27.58
C LYS A 130 12.65 -19.59 28.22
N GLY A 131 12.77 -20.89 27.93
CA GLY A 131 11.97 -21.92 28.58
C GLY A 131 10.56 -22.08 28.00
N LEU A 132 10.26 -21.43 26.87
CA LEU A 132 8.96 -21.47 26.22
C LEU A 132 8.87 -22.55 25.13
N GLU A 133 9.94 -23.27 24.83
CA GLU A 133 10.12 -24.11 23.63
C GLU A 133 9.09 -25.25 23.51
N LYS A 134 8.46 -25.65 24.62
CA LYS A 134 7.40 -26.68 24.65
C LYS A 134 5.99 -26.13 24.90
N CYS A 135 5.81 -24.81 24.95
CA CYS A 135 4.54 -24.15 25.14
C CYS A 135 3.75 -24.05 23.82
N HIS A 136 3.48 -25.19 23.18
CA HIS A 136 2.86 -25.27 21.84
C HIS A 136 1.40 -24.78 21.79
N SER A 137 0.80 -24.39 22.91
CA SER A 137 -0.54 -23.79 22.97
C SER A 137 -0.50 -22.28 23.21
N LEU A 138 0.68 -21.69 23.40
CA LEU A 138 0.84 -20.30 23.81
C LEU A 138 0.53 -19.37 22.64
N THR A 139 -0.55 -18.61 22.78
CA THR A 139 -1.04 -17.69 21.75
C THR A 139 -0.90 -16.23 22.15
N HIS A 140 -0.78 -15.95 23.45
CA HIS A 140 -0.71 -14.61 24.01
C HIS A 140 0.46 -14.53 25.00
N LEU A 141 1.43 -13.68 24.70
CA LEU A 141 2.58 -13.41 25.57
C LEU A 141 2.73 -11.92 25.77
N SER A 142 2.83 -11.50 27.03
CA SER A 142 3.11 -10.11 27.39
C SER A 142 4.29 -10.06 28.35
N LEU A 143 5.31 -9.30 27.96
CA LEU A 143 6.55 -9.04 28.71
C LEU A 143 6.84 -7.53 28.70
N SER A 144 5.79 -6.70 28.71
CA SER A 144 5.95 -5.25 28.71
C SER A 144 6.66 -4.76 29.98
N HIS A 145 7.35 -3.63 29.92
CA HIS A 145 8.05 -3.05 31.07
C HIS A 145 9.03 -4.03 31.74
N ASN A 146 9.91 -4.64 30.94
CA ASN A 146 11.00 -5.50 31.40
C ASN A 146 12.36 -4.90 30.97
N ARG A 147 13.42 -5.71 30.92
CA ARG A 147 14.79 -5.29 30.58
C ARG A 147 15.35 -6.07 29.39
N LEU A 148 14.48 -6.49 28.46
CA LEU A 148 14.87 -7.27 27.29
C LEU A 148 15.70 -6.41 26.34
N THR A 149 16.85 -6.93 25.91
CA THR A 149 17.72 -6.30 24.90
C THR A 149 17.71 -7.04 23.57
N ALA A 150 17.17 -8.25 23.53
CA ALA A 150 17.01 -9.06 22.33
C ALA A 150 15.75 -9.92 22.44
N ILE A 151 15.19 -10.28 21.29
CA ILE A 151 14.08 -11.23 21.18
C ILE A 151 14.67 -12.60 20.81
N GLY A 152 14.29 -13.65 21.54
CA GLY A 152 14.75 -15.01 21.34
C GLY A 152 13.94 -15.98 22.19
N GLY A 153 14.12 -17.29 22.03
CA GLY A 153 13.39 -18.28 22.83
C GLY A 153 11.89 -18.33 22.53
N LEU A 154 11.47 -17.78 21.37
CA LEU A 154 10.09 -17.76 20.88
C LEU A 154 9.90 -18.70 19.68
N GLU A 155 10.91 -19.52 19.35
CA GLU A 155 10.94 -20.26 18.09
C GLU A 155 9.78 -21.26 18.00
N ASN A 156 9.08 -21.24 16.85
CA ASN A 156 7.97 -22.15 16.52
C ASN A 156 6.75 -22.08 17.46
N LEU A 157 6.57 -20.99 18.21
CA LEU A 157 5.37 -20.79 19.02
C LEU A 157 4.20 -20.28 18.16
N PRO A 158 2.96 -20.72 18.42
CA PRO A 158 1.78 -20.24 17.70
C PRO A 158 1.26 -18.91 18.27
N LEU A 159 2.18 -17.98 18.57
CA LEU A 159 1.85 -16.67 19.12
C LEU A 159 1.01 -15.89 18.11
N LYS A 160 -0.08 -15.31 18.61
CA LYS A 160 -0.98 -14.41 17.86
C LYS A 160 -0.85 -12.99 18.36
N ILE A 161 -0.62 -12.82 19.66
CA ILE A 161 -0.45 -11.52 20.30
C ILE A 161 0.86 -11.55 21.10
N LEU A 162 1.75 -10.63 20.77
CA LEU A 162 3.02 -10.45 21.44
C LEU A 162 3.16 -8.98 21.86
N ASN A 163 3.29 -8.74 23.16
CA ASN A 163 3.59 -7.42 23.70
C ASN A 163 4.98 -7.43 24.35
N LEU A 164 5.88 -6.63 23.77
CA LEU A 164 7.25 -6.40 24.23
C LEU A 164 7.52 -4.90 24.45
N SER A 165 6.46 -4.11 24.66
CA SER A 165 6.57 -2.67 24.87
C SER A 165 7.40 -2.31 26.10
N SER A 166 7.99 -1.11 26.11
CA SER A 166 8.77 -0.60 27.23
C SER A 166 9.91 -1.54 27.66
N ASN A 167 10.71 -1.97 26.68
CA ASN A 167 11.93 -2.75 26.88
C ASN A 167 13.15 -1.96 26.34
N LEU A 168 14.27 -2.64 26.10
CA LEU A 168 15.53 -2.05 25.61
C LEU A 168 15.92 -2.67 24.26
N LEU A 169 14.93 -3.04 23.43
CA LEU A 169 15.17 -3.67 22.13
C LEU A 169 15.69 -2.64 21.13
N GLU A 170 16.77 -2.98 20.42
CA GLU A 170 17.33 -2.14 19.35
C GLU A 170 17.03 -2.70 17.95
N LYS A 171 16.70 -3.98 17.84
CA LYS A 171 16.45 -4.69 16.59
C LYS A 171 15.28 -5.66 16.73
N ILE A 172 14.59 -5.90 15.62
CA ILE A 172 13.55 -6.90 15.50
C ILE A 172 14.17 -8.15 14.88
N THR A 173 14.69 -9.07 15.69
CA THR A 173 15.23 -10.35 15.21
C THR A 173 14.61 -11.51 15.98
N GLY A 174 14.57 -12.72 15.43
CA GLY A 174 14.04 -13.88 16.16
C GLY A 174 12.51 -13.93 16.20
N LEU A 175 11.82 -13.16 15.36
CA LEU A 175 10.37 -13.28 15.12
C LEU A 175 10.05 -14.17 13.91
N ASP A 176 11.03 -14.54 13.08
CA ASP A 176 10.86 -15.16 11.76
C ASP A 176 9.92 -16.38 11.73
N SER A 177 9.94 -17.17 12.81
CA SER A 177 9.14 -18.39 12.96
C SER A 177 7.70 -18.16 13.43
N LEU A 178 7.35 -16.96 13.91
CA LEU A 178 6.05 -16.61 14.47
C LEU A 178 5.03 -16.28 13.37
N LYS A 179 4.86 -17.20 12.41
CA LYS A 179 3.97 -17.00 11.25
C LYS A 179 2.48 -16.88 11.59
N ALA A 180 2.09 -17.14 12.84
CA ALA A 180 0.73 -16.97 13.35
C ALA A 180 0.45 -15.58 13.97
N LEU A 181 1.47 -14.71 14.04
CA LEU A 181 1.40 -13.42 14.72
C LEU A 181 0.43 -12.48 14.01
N ARG A 182 -0.42 -11.81 14.80
CA ARG A 182 -1.45 -10.87 14.33
C ARG A 182 -1.30 -9.49 14.93
N LYS A 183 -0.87 -9.42 16.19
CA LYS A 183 -0.67 -8.16 16.91
C LYS A 183 0.70 -8.15 17.56
N LEU A 184 1.47 -7.12 17.26
CA LEU A 184 2.81 -6.91 17.78
C LEU A 184 2.91 -5.50 18.36
N ASP A 185 3.17 -5.43 19.66
CA ASP A 185 3.45 -4.17 20.35
C ASP A 185 4.93 -4.13 20.75
N LEU A 186 5.65 -3.22 20.11
CA LEU A 186 7.07 -2.92 20.31
C LEU A 186 7.27 -1.46 20.72
N SER A 187 6.21 -0.78 21.17
CA SER A 187 6.28 0.62 21.57
C SER A 187 7.28 0.85 22.72
N ASN A 188 7.85 2.05 22.82
CA ASN A 188 8.78 2.44 23.87
C ASN A 188 10.03 1.54 23.94
N ASN A 189 10.65 1.29 22.79
CA ASN A 189 11.93 0.59 22.67
C ASN A 189 12.97 1.53 22.03
N LYS A 190 14.04 0.97 21.46
CA LYS A 190 15.12 1.69 20.77
C LYS A 190 15.30 1.19 19.34
N ILE A 191 14.23 0.70 18.72
CA ILE A 191 14.28 0.08 17.41
C ILE A 191 14.55 1.15 16.36
N THR A 192 15.55 0.90 15.51
CA THR A 192 15.90 1.80 14.40
C THR A 192 15.44 1.29 13.04
N SER A 193 15.18 -0.02 12.92
CA SER A 193 14.84 -0.68 11.65
C SER A 193 13.73 -1.70 11.80
N LEU A 194 12.94 -1.87 10.74
CA LEU A 194 11.84 -2.83 10.64
C LEU A 194 12.25 -4.17 10.00
N GLU A 195 13.53 -4.33 9.63
CA GLU A 195 14.10 -5.61 9.20
C GLU A 195 13.77 -6.71 10.24
N GLY A 196 13.33 -7.89 9.75
CA GLY A 196 12.85 -9.01 10.55
C GLY A 196 11.32 -9.12 10.70
N LEU A 197 10.56 -8.17 10.14
CA LEU A 197 9.10 -8.23 10.06
C LEU A 197 8.57 -8.75 8.71
N GLU A 198 9.45 -9.04 7.76
CA GLU A 198 9.09 -9.57 6.45
C GLU A 198 8.35 -10.92 6.59
N GLU A 199 7.53 -11.27 5.60
CA GLU A 199 6.84 -12.58 5.52
C GLU A 199 5.91 -12.91 6.72
N HIS A 200 5.48 -11.93 7.50
CA HIS A 200 4.47 -12.10 8.54
C HIS A 200 3.07 -11.86 7.97
N ASP A 201 2.64 -12.74 7.05
CA ASP A 201 1.43 -12.54 6.24
C ASP A 201 0.13 -12.34 7.04
N LEU A 202 0.12 -12.81 8.29
CA LEU A 202 -1.02 -12.72 9.20
C LEU A 202 -1.00 -11.50 10.13
N LEU A 203 0.04 -10.66 10.05
CA LEU A 203 0.20 -9.49 10.92
C LEU A 203 -0.82 -8.41 10.54
N GLU A 204 -1.67 -8.04 11.50
CA GLU A 204 -2.78 -7.11 11.32
C GLU A 204 -2.46 -5.73 11.93
N GLU A 205 -1.72 -5.71 13.04
CA GLU A 205 -1.45 -4.53 13.87
C GLU A 205 -0.01 -4.51 14.38
N ILE A 206 0.67 -3.39 14.16
CA ILE A 206 2.04 -3.13 14.64
C ILE A 206 2.05 -1.79 15.37
N ASP A 207 2.43 -1.82 16.65
CA ASP A 207 2.73 -0.63 17.43
C ASP A 207 4.24 -0.46 17.61
N LEU A 208 4.78 0.64 17.07
CA LEU A 208 6.17 1.05 17.15
C LEU A 208 6.30 2.45 17.75
N GLU A 209 5.30 2.95 18.48
CA GLU A 209 5.35 4.26 19.11
C GLU A 209 6.62 4.43 19.96
N ASN A 210 7.23 5.61 19.92
CA ASN A 210 8.40 5.97 20.73
C ASN A 210 9.58 5.00 20.53
N ASN A 211 10.01 4.89 19.28
CA ASN A 211 11.24 4.20 18.85
C ASN A 211 12.16 5.19 18.12
N GLN A 212 13.17 4.69 17.39
CA GLN A 212 14.20 5.49 16.72
C GLN A 212 14.17 5.29 15.20
N ILE A 213 12.99 5.03 14.63
CA ILE A 213 12.81 4.86 13.18
C ILE A 213 12.91 6.24 12.53
N ALA A 214 13.97 6.46 11.76
CA ALA A 214 14.29 7.77 11.22
C ALA A 214 13.87 7.98 9.75
N GLU A 215 13.81 6.90 8.97
CA GLU A 215 13.68 6.95 7.53
C GLU A 215 12.45 6.21 7.03
N LEU A 216 11.82 6.75 5.97
CA LEU A 216 10.67 6.12 5.30
C LEU A 216 11.05 4.82 4.57
N GLY A 217 12.32 4.64 4.20
CA GLY A 217 12.81 3.41 3.57
C GLY A 217 12.63 2.16 4.44
N GLU A 218 12.53 2.32 5.76
CA GLU A 218 12.25 1.21 6.67
C GLU A 218 10.87 0.58 6.44
N LEU A 219 9.95 1.26 5.76
CA LEU A 219 8.64 0.72 5.45
C LEU A 219 8.67 -0.31 4.31
N GLU A 220 9.77 -0.40 3.55
CA GLU A 220 9.95 -1.41 2.50
C GLU A 220 9.89 -2.84 3.06
N TYR A 221 10.33 -3.05 4.31
CA TYR A 221 10.29 -4.36 4.98
C TYR A 221 8.86 -4.84 5.31
N ILE A 222 7.89 -3.92 5.37
CA ILE A 222 6.50 -4.23 5.72
C ILE A 222 5.51 -3.93 4.59
N GLN A 223 5.99 -3.49 3.42
CA GLN A 223 5.14 -3.11 2.29
C GLN A 223 4.31 -4.28 1.75
N ASP A 224 4.89 -5.49 1.77
CA ASP A 224 4.28 -6.69 1.21
C ASP A 224 3.39 -7.45 2.22
N LEU A 225 3.20 -6.93 3.44
CA LEU A 225 2.33 -7.55 4.44
C LEU A 225 0.85 -7.37 4.05
N PRO A 226 0.14 -8.44 3.61
CA PRO A 226 -1.15 -8.33 2.93
C PRO A 226 -2.30 -8.00 3.89
N LEU A 227 -2.16 -8.36 5.17
CA LEU A 227 -3.18 -8.17 6.20
C LEU A 227 -2.90 -7.00 7.14
N LEU A 228 -1.80 -6.27 6.97
CA LEU A 228 -1.48 -5.13 7.83
C LEU A 228 -2.51 -4.01 7.65
N ARG A 229 -3.19 -3.63 8.73
CA ARG A 229 -4.24 -2.60 8.74
C ARG A 229 -3.96 -1.43 9.66
N VAL A 230 -3.23 -1.66 10.74
CA VAL A 230 -2.97 -0.67 11.77
C VAL A 230 -1.45 -0.57 11.99
N LEU A 231 -0.93 0.64 11.83
CA LEU A 231 0.47 0.95 12.09
C LEU A 231 0.54 2.20 12.99
N ASN A 232 1.27 2.10 14.10
CA ASN A 232 1.55 3.25 14.96
C ASN A 232 3.05 3.54 14.98
N LEU A 233 3.43 4.72 14.48
CA LEU A 233 4.80 5.24 14.42
C LEU A 233 4.94 6.54 15.22
N LEU A 234 3.97 6.88 16.08
CA LEU A 234 4.01 8.07 16.92
C LEU A 234 5.35 8.20 17.65
N LYS A 235 5.86 9.43 17.81
CA LYS A 235 7.11 9.71 18.52
C LYS A 235 8.35 9.01 17.93
N ASN A 236 8.35 8.72 16.63
CA ASN A 236 9.55 8.34 15.89
C ASN A 236 10.06 9.52 15.05
N PRO A 237 11.39 9.68 14.84
CA PRO A 237 11.93 10.76 14.01
C PRO A 237 11.37 10.81 12.59
N VAL A 238 10.92 9.67 12.03
CA VAL A 238 10.27 9.62 10.70
C VAL A 238 9.03 10.53 10.58
N GLN A 239 8.36 10.86 11.70
CA GLN A 239 7.20 11.76 11.69
C GLN A 239 7.56 13.21 11.35
N GLU A 240 8.83 13.60 11.51
CA GLU A 240 9.30 14.94 11.17
C GLU A 240 9.56 15.10 9.66
N GLN A 241 9.50 14.02 8.89
CA GLN A 241 9.69 14.08 7.45
C GLN A 241 8.57 14.83 6.74
N THR A 242 8.94 15.57 5.69
CA THR A 242 7.97 16.30 4.86
C THR A 242 7.02 15.30 4.19
N ASP A 243 5.73 15.59 4.24
CA ASP A 243 4.67 14.75 3.67
C ASP A 243 4.58 13.34 4.25
N TYR A 244 5.14 13.09 5.44
CA TYR A 244 5.13 11.80 6.14
C TYR A 244 3.80 11.04 5.98
N TRP A 245 2.68 11.69 6.30
CA TRP A 245 1.34 11.08 6.24
C TRP A 245 1.01 10.49 4.86
N LEU A 246 1.14 11.31 3.80
CA LEU A 246 0.81 10.87 2.43
C LEU A 246 1.85 9.88 1.90
N SER A 247 3.13 10.03 2.28
CA SER A 247 4.19 9.11 1.88
C SER A 247 3.98 7.71 2.45
N VAL A 248 3.61 7.60 3.74
CA VAL A 248 3.28 6.32 4.37
C VAL A 248 2.06 5.68 3.71
N ILE A 249 0.99 6.46 3.48
CA ILE A 249 -0.23 5.97 2.81
C ILE A 249 0.08 5.46 1.40
N PHE A 250 0.97 6.13 0.67
CA PHE A 250 1.38 5.73 -0.67
C PHE A 250 2.17 4.42 -0.66
N MET A 251 3.13 4.28 0.27
CA MET A 251 3.94 3.06 0.38
C MET A 251 3.16 1.87 0.94
N LEU A 252 2.19 2.12 1.83
CA LEU A 252 1.41 1.10 2.52
C LEU A 252 -0.11 1.28 2.25
N PRO A 253 -0.58 1.10 1.00
CA PRO A 253 -1.97 1.37 0.60
C PRO A 253 -2.99 0.47 1.32
N GLN A 254 -2.56 -0.66 1.89
CA GLN A 254 -3.37 -1.60 2.67
C GLN A 254 -3.81 -1.04 4.03
N LEU A 255 -3.12 -0.03 4.58
CA LEU A 255 -3.45 0.51 5.90
C LEU A 255 -4.84 1.13 5.95
N THR A 256 -5.49 0.97 7.10
CA THR A 256 -6.77 1.62 7.43
C THR A 256 -6.62 2.62 8.58
N GLU A 257 -5.58 2.48 9.38
CA GLU A 257 -5.25 3.36 10.49
C GLU A 257 -3.74 3.57 10.56
N LEU A 258 -3.33 4.83 10.70
CA LEU A 258 -1.95 5.26 10.90
C LEU A 258 -1.91 6.22 12.08
N ASP A 259 -0.99 6.00 13.03
CA ASP A 259 -0.78 6.90 14.18
C ASP A 259 -2.08 7.20 14.95
N LEU A 260 -2.87 6.15 15.19
CA LEU A 260 -4.16 6.17 15.88
C LEU A 260 -5.26 6.99 15.17
N LYS A 261 -5.07 7.28 13.87
CA LYS A 261 -6.02 8.01 13.03
C LYS A 261 -6.43 7.17 11.83
N LYS A 262 -7.74 7.11 11.57
CA LYS A 262 -8.28 6.42 10.40
C LYS A 262 -7.89 7.14 9.13
N ILE A 263 -7.51 6.37 8.11
CA ILE A 263 -7.18 6.85 6.78
C ILE A 263 -8.47 6.84 5.93
N SER A 264 -8.83 7.98 5.37
CA SER A 264 -9.96 8.12 4.46
C SER A 264 -9.62 7.63 3.04
N VAL A 265 -10.65 7.39 2.22
CA VAL A 265 -10.44 6.99 0.82
C VAL A 265 -9.87 8.17 0.02
N GLU A 266 -10.31 9.38 0.33
CA GLU A 266 -9.84 10.63 -0.28
C GLU A 266 -8.33 10.79 -0.08
N GLU A 267 -7.82 10.58 1.14
CA GLU A 267 -6.38 10.66 1.42
C GLU A 267 -5.56 9.61 0.67
N LYS A 268 -6.10 8.41 0.46
CA LYS A 268 -5.45 7.39 -0.39
C LYS A 268 -5.36 7.85 -1.84
N VAL A 269 -6.43 8.43 -2.36
CA VAL A 269 -6.44 8.99 -3.72
C VAL A 269 -5.47 10.16 -3.83
N ASP A 270 -5.41 11.04 -2.83
CA ASP A 270 -4.48 12.17 -2.79
C ASP A 270 -3.01 11.71 -2.75
N ALA A 271 -2.70 10.67 -1.96
CA ALA A 271 -1.38 10.06 -1.92
C ALA A 271 -0.97 9.52 -3.30
N VAL A 272 -1.85 8.75 -3.95
CA VAL A 272 -1.60 8.25 -5.32
C VAL A 272 -1.44 9.40 -6.30
N ASN A 273 -2.34 10.39 -6.29
CA ASN A 273 -2.24 11.56 -7.17
C ASN A 273 -0.95 12.36 -6.99
N LYS A 274 -0.37 12.36 -5.79
CA LYS A 274 0.86 13.09 -5.49
C LYS A 274 2.12 12.37 -5.99
N TYR A 275 2.21 11.05 -5.80
CA TYR A 275 3.43 10.29 -6.06
C TYR A 275 3.39 9.47 -7.36
N ASP A 276 2.22 9.00 -7.78
CA ASP A 276 2.01 8.27 -9.04
C ASP A 276 0.64 8.60 -9.65
N PRO A 277 0.44 9.84 -10.15
CA PRO A 277 -0.85 10.28 -10.64
C PRO A 277 -1.31 9.45 -11.85
N PRO A 278 -2.58 9.02 -11.87
CA PRO A 278 -3.14 8.34 -13.03
C PRO A 278 -2.98 9.19 -14.31
N PRO A 279 -2.73 8.58 -15.48
CA PRO A 279 -2.49 9.33 -16.71
C PRO A 279 -3.60 10.31 -17.11
N GLU A 280 -4.85 9.99 -16.76
CA GLU A 280 -6.02 10.85 -16.96
C GLU A 280 -5.94 12.12 -16.09
N VAL A 281 -5.46 12.00 -14.85
CA VAL A 281 -5.24 13.13 -13.93
C VAL A 281 -4.11 14.02 -14.45
N VAL A 282 -3.01 13.41 -14.93
CA VAL A 282 -1.91 14.14 -15.58
C VAL A 282 -2.41 14.94 -16.78
N ALA A 283 -3.21 14.32 -17.65
CA ALA A 283 -3.77 14.97 -18.82
C ALA A 283 -4.77 16.09 -18.47
N ALA A 284 -5.58 15.92 -17.42
CA ALA A 284 -6.53 16.93 -16.95
C ALA A 284 -5.80 18.15 -16.35
N ASN A 285 -4.76 17.93 -15.55
CA ASN A 285 -3.95 19.00 -14.95
C ASN A 285 -3.16 19.78 -16.02
N ASP A 286 -2.63 19.08 -17.02
CA ASP A 286 -2.02 19.69 -18.18
C ASP A 286 -3.02 20.56 -18.96
N HIS A 287 -4.21 20.04 -19.23
CA HIS A 287 -5.26 20.80 -19.91
C HIS A 287 -5.70 22.04 -19.13
N MET A 288 -5.87 21.93 -17.80
CA MET A 288 -6.17 23.05 -16.93
C MET A 288 -5.10 24.15 -17.04
N THR A 289 -3.83 23.75 -17.09
CA THR A 289 -2.69 24.66 -17.27
C THR A 289 -2.77 25.38 -18.63
N GLN A 290 -3.13 24.68 -19.71
CA GLN A 290 -3.33 25.29 -21.03
C GLN A 290 -4.51 26.28 -21.05
N ILE A 291 -5.62 25.96 -20.37
CA ILE A 291 -6.75 26.89 -20.21
C ILE A 291 -6.29 28.14 -19.48
N MET A 292 -5.61 27.99 -18.34
CA MET A 292 -5.13 29.11 -17.53
C MET A 292 -4.23 30.03 -18.36
N TYR A 293 -3.20 29.50 -19.03
CA TYR A 293 -2.34 30.33 -19.88
C TYR A 293 -3.07 30.93 -21.08
N GLY A 294 -4.05 30.21 -21.65
CA GLY A 294 -4.90 30.73 -22.72
C GLY A 294 -5.78 31.91 -22.28
N MET A 295 -6.33 31.86 -21.06
CA MET A 295 -7.15 32.93 -20.49
C MET A 295 -6.35 34.21 -20.21
N LEU A 296 -5.04 34.10 -20.00
CA LEU A 296 -4.14 35.24 -19.85
C LEU A 296 -3.82 35.95 -21.19
N GLN A 297 -4.18 35.35 -22.33
CA GLN A 297 -3.96 35.96 -23.64
C GLN A 297 -5.16 36.81 -24.10
N PRO A 298 -4.95 37.76 -25.04
CA PRO A 298 -6.05 38.52 -25.63
C PRO A 298 -7.11 37.61 -26.24
N GLN A 299 -8.35 37.79 -25.79
CA GLN A 299 -9.49 37.02 -26.28
C GLN A 299 -9.80 37.40 -27.73
N ARG A 300 -9.91 36.40 -28.61
CA ARG A 300 -10.35 36.54 -29.99
C ARG A 300 -11.26 35.39 -30.36
N ILE A 301 -12.17 35.61 -31.30
CA ILE A 301 -12.91 34.53 -31.94
C ILE A 301 -11.91 33.76 -32.82
N PHE A 302 -11.86 32.45 -32.63
CA PHE A 302 -10.98 31.56 -33.37
C PHE A 302 -11.63 31.16 -34.69
N ASP A 303 -10.81 30.95 -35.74
CA ASP A 303 -11.28 30.46 -37.04
C ASP A 303 -11.86 29.04 -36.91
N SER A 304 -11.40 28.28 -35.91
CA SER A 304 -11.97 26.99 -35.53
C SER A 304 -13.31 27.10 -34.76
N THR A 305 -13.78 28.28 -34.39
CA THR A 305 -15.08 28.45 -33.74
C THR A 305 -16.20 28.39 -34.78
N LEU A 306 -16.94 27.28 -34.82
CA LEU A 306 -18.07 27.12 -35.74
C LEU A 306 -19.31 27.92 -35.29
N PRO A 307 -20.20 28.33 -36.22
CA PRO A 307 -21.41 29.12 -35.88
C PRO A 307 -22.43 28.39 -35.01
N SER A 308 -22.45 27.05 -35.06
CA SER A 308 -23.32 26.23 -34.22
C SER A 308 -22.58 25.80 -32.97
N LEU A 309 -23.21 26.00 -31.80
CA LEU A 309 -22.68 25.56 -30.51
C LEU A 309 -22.63 24.03 -30.39
N ASP A 310 -23.41 23.31 -31.19
CA ASP A 310 -23.53 21.85 -31.12
C ASP A 310 -22.56 21.12 -32.05
N ALA A 311 -21.86 21.83 -32.94
CA ALA A 311 -20.93 21.25 -33.90
C ALA A 311 -19.48 21.64 -33.54
N PRO A 312 -18.65 20.72 -33.04
CA PRO A 312 -17.24 20.99 -32.81
C PRO A 312 -16.50 21.10 -34.16
N TYR A 313 -15.38 21.82 -34.17
CA TYR A 313 -14.51 21.88 -35.34
C TYR A 313 -14.02 20.49 -35.73
N PRO A 314 -14.15 20.09 -37.01
CA PRO A 314 -13.81 18.75 -37.45
C PRO A 314 -12.32 18.49 -37.31
N MET A 315 -11.98 17.43 -36.57
CA MET A 315 -10.61 16.97 -36.41
C MET A 315 -10.54 15.45 -36.50
N LEU A 316 -9.55 14.94 -37.24
CA LEU A 316 -9.24 13.52 -37.35
C LEU A 316 -7.89 13.23 -36.70
N VAL A 317 -7.87 12.27 -35.77
CA VAL A 317 -6.68 11.88 -35.02
C VAL A 317 -6.38 10.40 -35.28
N LEU A 318 -5.24 10.11 -35.91
CA LEU A 318 -4.71 8.75 -35.93
C LEU A 318 -3.85 8.51 -34.69
N VAL A 319 -4.20 7.52 -33.89
CA VAL A 319 -3.49 7.18 -32.66
C VAL A 319 -2.92 5.78 -32.75
N GLY A 320 -1.73 5.56 -32.22
CA GLY A 320 -1.12 4.23 -32.19
C GLY A 320 0.33 4.28 -31.74
N PRO A 321 0.97 3.12 -31.53
CA PRO A 321 2.34 3.05 -31.01
C PRO A 321 3.38 3.58 -32.01
N LEU A 322 4.61 3.77 -31.56
CA LEU A 322 5.71 4.33 -32.34
C LEU A 322 5.87 3.62 -33.70
N ALA A 323 5.97 4.37 -34.80
CA ALA A 323 6.20 3.81 -36.13
C ALA A 323 5.23 2.68 -36.59
N CYS A 324 4.00 2.62 -36.08
CA CYS A 324 2.93 1.73 -36.56
C CYS A 324 2.35 2.11 -37.95
N GLY A 325 2.80 3.22 -38.55
CA GLY A 325 2.28 3.71 -39.82
C GLY A 325 1.37 4.94 -39.72
N LYS A 326 1.03 5.40 -38.51
CA LYS A 326 0.19 6.60 -38.29
C LYS A 326 0.62 7.84 -39.09
N ARG A 327 1.94 8.11 -39.17
CA ARG A 327 2.50 9.22 -39.97
C ARG A 327 2.20 9.06 -41.47
N GLU A 328 2.54 7.90 -42.02
CA GLU A 328 2.37 7.59 -43.44
C GLU A 328 0.90 7.62 -43.84
N LEU A 329 0.04 6.99 -43.04
CA LEU A 329 -1.40 6.96 -43.27
C LEU A 329 -2.02 8.36 -43.21
N THR A 330 -1.61 9.19 -42.24
CA THR A 330 -2.06 10.59 -42.13
C THR A 330 -1.72 11.38 -43.39
N HIS A 331 -0.47 11.30 -43.85
CA HIS A 331 -0.04 11.99 -45.09
C HIS A 331 -0.79 11.48 -46.32
N ARG A 332 -1.02 10.16 -46.45
CA ARG A 332 -1.82 9.60 -47.55
C ARG A 332 -3.27 10.09 -47.51
N ILE A 333 -3.89 10.17 -46.34
CA ILE A 333 -5.26 10.70 -46.16
C ILE A 333 -5.31 12.15 -46.61
N CYS A 334 -4.41 13.01 -46.12
CA CYS A 334 -4.37 14.42 -46.46
C CYS A 334 -4.10 14.68 -47.95
N ARG A 335 -3.38 13.78 -48.62
CA ARG A 335 -3.18 13.84 -50.09
C ARG A 335 -4.45 13.46 -50.85
N GLN A 336 -5.12 12.38 -50.44
CA GLN A 336 -6.32 11.88 -51.14
C GLN A 336 -7.56 12.76 -50.89
N PHE A 337 -7.73 13.26 -49.67
CA PHE A 337 -8.87 14.07 -49.24
C PHE A 337 -8.43 15.53 -48.99
N ASN A 338 -7.59 16.07 -49.87
CA ASN A 338 -6.99 17.40 -49.72
C ASN A 338 -8.00 18.57 -49.69
N ASN A 339 -9.21 18.37 -50.20
CA ASN A 339 -10.32 19.32 -50.12
C ASN A 339 -11.02 19.32 -48.76
N PHE A 340 -10.75 18.32 -47.90
CA PHE A 340 -11.38 18.17 -46.59
C PHE A 340 -10.37 18.27 -45.45
N PHE A 341 -9.16 17.74 -45.62
CA PHE A 341 -8.18 17.63 -44.54
C PHE A 341 -6.83 18.27 -44.89
N ARG A 342 -6.22 18.89 -43.87
CA ARG A 342 -4.81 19.29 -43.89
C ARG A 342 -4.08 18.66 -42.70
N PHE A 343 -2.84 18.22 -42.93
CA PHE A 343 -1.98 17.76 -41.86
C PHE A 343 -1.57 18.92 -40.95
N GLY A 344 -1.76 18.76 -39.65
CA GLY A 344 -1.34 19.72 -38.62
C GLY A 344 -0.10 19.23 -37.86
N PRO A 345 1.13 19.60 -38.24
CA PRO A 345 2.33 19.14 -37.54
C PRO A 345 2.33 19.59 -36.08
N CYS A 346 2.55 18.64 -35.16
CA CYS A 346 2.71 18.94 -33.74
C CYS A 346 4.11 19.53 -33.46
N HIS A 347 4.26 20.21 -32.33
CA HIS A 347 5.56 20.62 -31.81
C HIS A 347 6.17 19.50 -31.00
N THR A 348 7.49 19.34 -31.05
CA THR A 348 8.22 18.38 -30.20
C THR A 348 9.61 18.89 -29.83
N THR A 349 10.09 18.49 -28.65
CA THR A 349 11.47 18.73 -28.19
C THR A 349 12.44 17.61 -28.54
N ARG A 350 11.94 16.54 -29.16
CA ARG A 350 12.77 15.45 -29.71
C ARG A 350 13.54 15.91 -30.94
N ALA A 351 14.74 15.40 -31.16
CA ALA A 351 15.46 15.58 -32.43
C ALA A 351 14.79 14.80 -33.57
N ALA A 352 14.80 15.33 -34.79
CA ALA A 352 14.23 14.68 -35.97
C ALA A 352 14.87 13.31 -36.25
N TYR A 353 14.05 12.29 -36.56
CA TYR A 353 14.54 11.02 -37.09
C TYR A 353 14.94 11.20 -38.56
N PHE A 354 15.75 10.27 -39.08
CA PHE A 354 16.13 10.28 -40.50
C PHE A 354 14.87 10.27 -41.40
N GLY A 355 14.77 11.25 -42.29
CA GLY A 355 13.63 11.44 -43.19
C GLY A 355 12.44 12.21 -42.58
N GLU A 356 12.56 12.76 -41.37
CA GLU A 356 11.62 13.77 -40.87
C GLU A 356 12.10 15.18 -41.24
N GLU A 357 11.15 16.03 -41.64
CA GLU A 357 11.40 17.41 -42.02
C GLU A 357 10.68 18.39 -41.10
N ASN A 358 11.39 19.45 -40.69
CA ASN A 358 10.81 20.48 -39.84
C ASN A 358 9.68 21.21 -40.58
N ARG A 359 8.58 21.48 -39.87
CA ARG A 359 7.33 22.09 -40.38
C ARG A 359 6.50 21.20 -41.33
N LEU A 360 7.03 20.05 -41.77
CA LEU A 360 6.28 19.08 -42.56
C LEU A 360 5.77 17.93 -41.70
N ASP A 361 6.60 17.42 -40.80
CA ASP A 361 6.23 16.30 -39.91
C ASP A 361 5.98 16.79 -38.49
N TYR A 362 6.91 17.59 -37.96
CA TYR A 362 6.80 18.25 -36.67
C TYR A 362 7.44 19.63 -36.73
N TYR A 363 7.06 20.50 -35.80
CA TYR A 363 7.88 21.64 -35.41
C TYR A 363 8.89 21.19 -34.35
N PHE A 364 10.13 20.98 -34.77
CA PHE A 364 11.23 20.61 -33.87
C PHE A 364 11.74 21.88 -33.19
N VAL A 365 11.55 21.97 -31.87
CA VAL A 365 11.89 23.15 -31.06
C VAL A 365 12.73 22.76 -29.85
N SER A 366 13.50 23.69 -29.28
CA SER A 366 14.19 23.42 -28.02
C SER A 366 13.21 23.34 -26.84
N GLN A 367 13.63 22.77 -25.71
CA GLN A 367 12.79 22.72 -24.51
C GLN A 367 12.44 24.14 -24.02
N GLU A 368 13.39 25.08 -24.04
CA GLU A 368 13.15 26.46 -23.62
C GLU A 368 12.12 27.17 -24.53
N ALA A 369 12.19 26.90 -25.85
CA ALA A 369 11.23 27.43 -26.79
C ALA A 369 9.83 26.83 -26.56
N PHE A 370 9.75 25.52 -26.28
CA PHE A 370 8.50 24.85 -25.96
C PHE A 370 7.86 25.42 -24.68
N ASP A 371 8.64 25.61 -23.61
CA ASP A 371 8.17 26.16 -22.33
C ASP A 371 7.69 27.62 -22.48
N LYS A 372 8.36 28.40 -23.34
CA LYS A 372 7.91 29.75 -23.70
C LYS A 372 6.57 29.71 -24.44
N MET A 373 6.38 28.77 -25.36
CA MET A 373 5.10 28.59 -26.06
C MET A 373 3.99 28.16 -25.10
N LEU A 374 4.29 27.29 -24.15
CA LEU A 374 3.37 26.82 -23.12
C LEU A 374 2.90 27.97 -22.22
N SER A 375 3.83 28.73 -21.65
CA SER A 375 3.53 29.89 -20.78
C SER A 375 2.83 31.05 -21.51
N THR A 376 2.97 31.13 -22.84
CA THR A 376 2.23 32.09 -23.68
C THR A 376 0.91 31.51 -24.23
N GLY A 377 0.49 30.35 -23.71
CA GLY A 377 -0.79 29.72 -24.02
C GLY A 377 -0.93 29.32 -25.49
N LYS A 378 0.16 28.93 -26.17
CA LYS A 378 0.16 28.61 -27.61
C LYS A 378 -0.36 27.22 -27.97
N PHE A 379 -0.58 26.34 -27.00
CA PHE A 379 -1.02 24.96 -27.26
C PHE A 379 -2.51 24.76 -26.99
N ILE A 380 -3.10 23.81 -27.73
CA ILE A 380 -4.44 23.26 -27.47
C ILE A 380 -4.34 22.08 -26.51
N ALA A 381 -3.35 21.23 -26.74
CA ALA A 381 -3.08 20.03 -25.95
C ALA A 381 -1.57 19.81 -25.91
N THR A 382 -1.06 19.41 -24.74
CA THR A 382 0.34 19.03 -24.54
C THR A 382 0.42 17.66 -23.86
N PHE A 383 1.55 16.98 -24.05
CA PHE A 383 1.82 15.70 -23.39
C PHE A 383 3.32 15.40 -23.43
N LYS A 384 3.76 14.47 -22.57
CA LYS A 384 5.12 13.94 -22.58
C LYS A 384 5.11 12.48 -23.03
N TYR A 385 6.13 12.11 -23.81
CA TYR A 385 6.33 10.74 -24.27
C TYR A 385 7.83 10.46 -24.44
N SER A 386 8.30 9.35 -23.88
CA SER A 386 9.71 8.93 -23.83
C SER A 386 10.67 10.08 -23.47
N GLY A 387 10.31 10.88 -22.46
CA GLY A 387 11.12 12.01 -21.96
C GLY A 387 11.04 13.31 -22.77
N TYR A 388 10.35 13.33 -23.91
CA TYR A 388 10.20 14.52 -24.74
C TYR A 388 8.81 15.14 -24.60
N SER A 389 8.74 16.45 -24.81
CA SER A 389 7.48 17.20 -24.79
C SER A 389 6.89 17.26 -26.20
N TYR A 390 5.57 17.13 -26.30
CA TYR A 390 4.80 17.23 -27.54
C TYR A 390 3.62 18.17 -27.34
N GLY A 391 3.23 18.91 -28.38
CA GLY A 391 2.12 19.86 -28.29
C GLY A 391 1.42 20.14 -29.61
N LEU A 392 0.09 20.11 -29.61
CA LEU A 392 -0.73 20.57 -30.74
C LEU A 392 -0.86 22.10 -30.65
N GLY A 393 -0.23 22.81 -31.58
CA GLY A 393 -0.21 24.26 -31.60
C GLY A 393 -1.55 24.85 -32.01
N ARG A 394 -2.04 25.86 -31.28
CA ARG A 394 -3.28 26.56 -31.61
C ARG A 394 -3.19 27.23 -32.97
N ASP A 395 -2.11 27.99 -33.20
CA ASP A 395 -1.91 28.70 -34.47
C ASP A 395 -1.89 27.76 -35.69
N THR A 396 -1.42 26.52 -35.52
CA THR A 396 -1.47 25.48 -36.57
C THR A 396 -2.91 25.09 -36.91
N VAL A 397 -3.74 24.80 -35.90
CA VAL A 397 -5.16 24.46 -36.09
C VAL A 397 -5.91 25.65 -36.69
N GLU A 398 -5.70 26.86 -36.17
CA GLU A 398 -6.35 28.07 -36.67
C GLU A 398 -5.97 28.41 -38.12
N SER A 399 -4.72 28.17 -38.53
CA SER A 399 -4.34 28.38 -39.94
C SER A 399 -5.07 27.43 -40.89
N ILE A 400 -5.30 26.19 -40.47
CA ILE A 400 -6.00 25.18 -41.27
C ILE A 400 -7.49 25.51 -41.33
N ALA A 401 -8.08 25.88 -40.19
CA ALA A 401 -9.49 26.26 -40.10
C ALA A 401 -9.80 27.47 -41.01
N ARG A 402 -8.89 28.45 -41.08
CA ARG A 402 -9.02 29.62 -41.97
C ARG A 402 -9.04 29.26 -43.45
N GLU A 403 -8.41 28.15 -43.84
CA GLU A 403 -8.49 27.61 -45.21
C GLU A 403 -9.81 26.84 -45.46
N GLY A 404 -10.69 26.72 -44.46
CA GLY A 404 -11.94 25.96 -44.54
C GLY A 404 -11.75 24.44 -44.50
N LEU A 405 -10.58 23.98 -44.05
CA LEU A 405 -10.23 22.55 -43.98
C LEU A 405 -10.34 22.04 -42.55
N ALA A 406 -10.54 20.74 -42.39
CA ALA A 406 -10.44 20.03 -41.12
C ALA A 406 -8.98 19.68 -40.80
N THR A 407 -8.65 19.66 -39.52
CA THR A 407 -7.29 19.28 -39.08
C THR A 407 -7.15 17.76 -38.98
N CYS A 408 -6.12 17.21 -39.59
CA CYS A 408 -5.73 15.81 -39.42
C CYS A 408 -4.36 15.73 -38.76
N VAL A 409 -4.26 14.97 -37.66
CA VAL A 409 -3.03 14.81 -36.87
C VAL A 409 -2.83 13.36 -36.46
N HIS A 410 -1.62 13.04 -36.02
CA HIS A 410 -1.35 11.76 -35.38
C HIS A 410 -0.73 11.95 -34.00
N LEU A 411 -1.16 11.16 -33.03
CA LEU A 411 -0.78 11.31 -31.61
C LEU A 411 -0.44 9.96 -30.99
N GLU A 412 0.29 10.01 -29.87
CA GLU A 412 0.34 8.90 -28.89
C GLU A 412 -0.88 8.95 -27.97
N ILE A 413 -1.09 7.91 -27.15
CA ILE A 413 -2.25 7.82 -26.25
C ILE A 413 -2.32 8.97 -25.25
N GLU A 414 -1.18 9.48 -24.78
CA GLU A 414 -1.08 10.61 -23.86
C GLU A 414 -1.63 11.90 -24.51
N GLY A 415 -1.34 12.11 -25.79
CA GLY A 415 -1.91 13.21 -26.57
C GLY A 415 -3.42 13.08 -26.77
N VAL A 416 -3.92 11.85 -26.95
CA VAL A 416 -5.37 11.59 -27.01
C VAL A 416 -6.05 11.94 -25.69
N ARG A 417 -5.48 11.54 -24.55
CA ARG A 417 -6.00 11.89 -23.21
C ARG A 417 -6.08 13.40 -23.03
N SER A 418 -5.00 14.12 -23.35
CA SER A 418 -4.97 15.60 -23.26
C SER A 418 -6.03 16.23 -24.16
N LEU A 419 -6.14 15.76 -25.41
CA LEU A 419 -7.08 16.33 -26.38
C LEU A 419 -8.56 16.01 -26.07
N LYS A 420 -8.86 14.87 -25.41
CA LYS A 420 -10.22 14.53 -24.97
C LYS A 420 -10.78 15.48 -23.91
N ASN A 421 -9.92 16.19 -23.18
CA ASN A 421 -10.35 17.24 -22.25
C ASN A 421 -10.76 18.55 -22.96
N THR A 422 -10.47 18.68 -24.26
CA THR A 422 -10.78 19.89 -25.04
C THR A 422 -12.18 19.84 -25.66
N TYR A 423 -12.68 20.99 -26.10
CA TYR A 423 -13.98 21.10 -26.78
C TYR A 423 -13.98 20.54 -28.22
N PHE A 424 -12.82 20.20 -28.80
CA PHE A 424 -12.70 19.82 -30.21
C PHE A 424 -13.36 18.48 -30.56
N LYS A 425 -13.64 17.62 -29.57
CA LYS A 425 -14.23 16.27 -29.73
C LYS A 425 -13.82 15.57 -31.05
N PRO A 426 -12.51 15.36 -31.30
CA PRO A 426 -12.02 14.77 -32.54
C PRO A 426 -12.55 13.36 -32.76
N ARG A 427 -12.49 12.90 -34.01
CA ARG A 427 -12.59 11.47 -34.34
C ARG A 427 -11.24 10.80 -34.13
N TYR A 428 -11.21 9.79 -33.28
CA TYR A 428 -10.01 9.02 -32.95
C TYR A 428 -10.05 7.67 -33.65
N ILE A 429 -9.09 7.41 -34.54
CA ILE A 429 -8.92 6.09 -35.15
C ILE A 429 -7.64 5.47 -34.60
N LEU A 430 -7.79 4.35 -33.89
CA LEU A 430 -6.66 3.55 -33.44
C LEU A 430 -6.08 2.79 -34.63
N VAL A 431 -4.81 3.02 -34.93
CA VAL A 431 -4.02 2.28 -35.91
C VAL A 431 -3.00 1.44 -35.14
N VAL A 432 -3.16 0.11 -35.16
CA VAL A 432 -2.40 -0.79 -34.29
C VAL A 432 -1.94 -2.04 -35.04
N PRO A 433 -0.67 -2.47 -34.88
CA PRO A 433 -0.20 -3.72 -35.47
C PRO A 433 -0.72 -4.91 -34.65
N MET A 434 -1.35 -5.87 -35.31
CA MET A 434 -1.87 -7.08 -34.65
C MET A 434 -0.82 -8.20 -34.58
N ASN A 435 0.21 -8.16 -35.43
CA ASN A 435 1.35 -9.06 -35.40
C ASN A 435 2.59 -8.40 -34.78
N LYS A 436 2.75 -8.58 -33.46
CA LYS A 436 3.87 -7.99 -32.70
C LYS A 436 5.25 -8.42 -33.20
N GLN A 437 5.43 -9.69 -33.59
CA GLN A 437 6.72 -10.19 -34.07
C GLN A 437 7.13 -9.51 -35.39
N LYS A 438 6.17 -9.37 -36.31
CA LYS A 438 6.38 -8.65 -37.57
C LYS A 438 6.66 -7.18 -37.33
N TYR A 439 5.94 -6.55 -36.41
CA TYR A 439 6.11 -5.17 -36.01
C TYR A 439 7.47 -4.90 -35.36
N GLU A 440 7.88 -5.72 -34.40
CA GLU A 440 9.21 -5.65 -33.79
C GLU A 440 10.32 -5.81 -34.85
N GLY A 441 10.18 -6.80 -35.74
CA GLY A 441 11.08 -6.98 -36.86
C GLY A 441 11.14 -5.77 -37.80
N HIS A 442 10.01 -5.08 -38.02
CA HIS A 442 9.96 -3.84 -38.80
C HIS A 442 10.71 -2.69 -38.10
N LEU A 443 10.51 -2.51 -36.79
CA LEU A 443 11.23 -1.49 -36.01
C LEU A 443 12.75 -1.73 -36.05
N ARG A 444 13.18 -2.98 -35.87
CA ARG A 444 14.60 -3.37 -35.94
C ARG A 444 15.20 -3.10 -37.33
N ARG A 445 14.48 -3.43 -38.41
CA ARG A 445 14.93 -3.20 -39.79
C ARG A 445 15.06 -1.72 -40.16
N LYS A 446 14.29 -0.83 -39.54
CA LYS A 446 14.42 0.62 -39.77
C LYS A 446 15.75 1.18 -39.28
N GLY A 447 16.34 0.59 -38.24
CA GLY A 447 17.63 1.05 -37.69
C GLY A 447 17.60 2.44 -37.07
N LEU A 448 16.41 2.96 -36.72
CA LEU A 448 16.21 4.31 -36.18
C LEU A 448 16.01 4.34 -34.66
N PHE A 449 15.76 3.19 -34.03
CA PHE A 449 15.31 3.10 -32.64
C PHE A 449 16.27 2.23 -31.82
N SER A 450 16.51 2.63 -30.58
CA SER A 450 17.26 1.88 -29.59
C SER A 450 16.48 0.64 -29.12
N ARG A 451 17.17 -0.33 -28.47
CA ARG A 451 16.50 -1.53 -27.94
C ARG A 451 15.39 -1.19 -26.93
N PRO A 452 15.60 -0.30 -25.94
CA PRO A 452 14.55 0.08 -25.01
C PRO A 452 13.33 0.72 -25.69
N GLU A 453 13.53 1.59 -26.71
CA GLU A 453 12.43 2.18 -27.46
C GLU A 453 11.62 1.13 -28.23
N ILE A 454 12.27 0.10 -28.78
CA ILE A 454 11.59 -1.00 -29.48
C ILE A 454 10.77 -1.83 -28.49
N GLU A 455 11.34 -2.18 -27.33
CA GLU A 455 10.67 -2.95 -26.29
C GLU A 455 9.47 -2.17 -25.71
N GLU A 456 9.63 -0.86 -25.46
CA GLU A 456 8.54 0.04 -25.05
C GLU A 456 7.43 0.11 -26.11
N ALA A 457 7.79 0.28 -27.40
CA ALA A 457 6.81 0.37 -28.47
C ALA A 457 5.99 -0.94 -28.63
N VAL A 458 6.64 -2.09 -28.51
CA VAL A 458 6.00 -3.41 -28.61
C VAL A 458 5.10 -3.68 -27.40
N SER A 459 5.54 -3.35 -26.18
CA SER A 459 4.72 -3.54 -24.97
C SER A 459 3.47 -2.65 -24.98
N ARG A 460 3.58 -1.44 -25.53
CA ARG A 460 2.45 -0.50 -25.67
C ARG A 460 1.35 -1.00 -26.61
N VAL A 461 1.61 -1.95 -27.51
CA VAL A 461 0.56 -2.55 -28.35
C VAL A 461 -0.55 -3.15 -27.49
N ASP A 462 -0.20 -3.88 -26.42
CA ASP A 462 -1.18 -4.45 -25.49
C ASP A 462 -1.98 -3.39 -24.77
N MET A 463 -1.31 -2.29 -24.37
CA MET A 463 -1.95 -1.16 -23.72
C MET A 463 -3.04 -0.55 -24.62
N TYR A 464 -2.74 -0.30 -25.89
CA TYR A 464 -3.71 0.25 -26.85
C TYR A 464 -4.91 -0.69 -27.06
N ILE A 465 -4.66 -2.00 -27.24
CA ILE A 465 -5.72 -3.00 -27.42
C ILE A 465 -6.59 -3.07 -26.17
N LYS A 466 -5.98 -3.12 -24.98
CA LYS A 466 -6.69 -3.17 -23.71
C LYS A 466 -7.57 -1.95 -23.50
N ILE A 467 -7.06 -0.74 -23.78
CA ILE A 467 -7.88 0.49 -23.71
C ILE A 467 -9.09 0.40 -24.64
N SER A 468 -8.91 -0.10 -25.86
CA SER A 468 -10.02 -0.25 -26.81
C SER A 468 -11.06 -1.28 -26.37
N GLN A 469 -10.67 -2.31 -25.61
CA GLN A 469 -11.55 -3.37 -25.12
C GLN A 469 -12.27 -2.97 -23.83
N ASP A 470 -11.54 -2.40 -22.87
CA ASP A 470 -12.04 -2.03 -21.55
C ASP A 470 -12.96 -0.80 -21.63
N PHE A 471 -12.77 0.08 -22.63
CA PHE A 471 -13.55 1.31 -22.81
C PHE A 471 -14.16 1.41 -24.22
N PRO A 472 -15.29 0.72 -24.50
CA PRO A 472 -15.99 0.85 -25.77
C PRO A 472 -16.33 2.30 -26.11
N GLY A 473 -15.96 2.75 -27.31
CA GLY A 473 -16.13 4.14 -27.74
C GLY A 473 -14.99 5.09 -27.35
N TYR A 474 -13.93 4.58 -26.71
CA TYR A 474 -12.72 5.39 -26.47
C TYR A 474 -12.06 5.80 -27.79
N PHE A 475 -12.04 4.90 -28.77
CA PHE A 475 -11.72 5.17 -30.16
C PHE A 475 -12.99 4.96 -31.01
N ASP A 476 -13.14 5.76 -32.07
CA ASP A 476 -14.26 5.64 -33.02
C ASP A 476 -14.11 4.44 -33.96
N ALA A 477 -12.87 4.03 -34.23
CA ALA A 477 -12.55 2.86 -35.04
C ALA A 477 -11.16 2.30 -34.70
N VAL A 478 -10.92 1.03 -35.06
CA VAL A 478 -9.63 0.34 -34.94
C VAL A 478 -9.25 -0.22 -36.30
N VAL A 479 -8.02 0.02 -36.74
CA VAL A 479 -7.48 -0.41 -38.04
C VAL A 479 -6.19 -1.20 -37.81
N ASN A 480 -6.11 -2.38 -38.41
CA ASN A 480 -4.91 -3.21 -38.37
C ASN A 480 -3.84 -2.64 -39.30
N THR A 481 -2.63 -2.41 -38.79
CA THR A 481 -1.50 -1.87 -39.57
C THR A 481 -0.46 -2.91 -39.97
N ASP A 482 -0.75 -4.20 -39.88
CA ASP A 482 0.17 -5.25 -40.31
C ASP A 482 0.52 -5.13 -41.81
N GLU A 483 -0.43 -4.68 -42.63
CA GLU A 483 -0.27 -4.33 -44.05
C GLU A 483 -0.78 -2.90 -44.30
N LEU A 484 0.13 -1.97 -44.61
CA LEU A 484 -0.21 -0.54 -44.68
C LEU A 484 -1.18 -0.17 -45.82
N ASP A 485 -1.16 -0.89 -46.94
CA ASP A 485 -2.08 -0.64 -48.05
C ASP A 485 -3.51 -1.12 -47.76
N GLU A 486 -3.64 -2.23 -47.02
CA GLU A 486 -4.92 -2.70 -46.50
C GLU A 486 -5.47 -1.72 -45.45
N ALA A 487 -4.62 -1.32 -44.50
CA ALA A 487 -4.94 -0.31 -43.49
C ALA A 487 -5.42 1.00 -44.13
N PHE A 488 -4.76 1.46 -45.20
CA PHE A 488 -5.15 2.66 -45.91
C PHE A 488 -6.50 2.50 -46.64
N THR A 489 -6.77 1.32 -47.21
CA THR A 489 -8.03 1.00 -47.87
C THR A 489 -9.20 1.04 -46.89
N GLU A 490 -9.01 0.47 -45.70
CA GLU A 490 -9.98 0.51 -44.60
C GLU A 490 -10.21 1.94 -44.09
N LEU A 491 -9.13 2.69 -43.80
CA LEU A 491 -9.21 4.10 -43.40
C LEU A 491 -9.98 4.94 -44.42
N ARG A 492 -9.73 4.72 -45.72
CA ARG A 492 -10.44 5.42 -46.80
C ARG A 492 -11.94 5.14 -46.77
N PHE A 493 -12.35 3.90 -46.48
CA PHE A 493 -13.76 3.54 -46.34
C PHE A 493 -14.40 4.24 -45.14
N LEU A 494 -13.74 4.21 -43.98
CA LEU A 494 -14.20 4.89 -42.76
C LEU A 494 -14.35 6.41 -42.98
N ILE A 495 -13.36 7.05 -43.61
CA ILE A 495 -13.38 8.49 -43.87
C ILE A 495 -14.49 8.87 -44.85
N LYS A 496 -14.71 8.08 -45.91
CA LYS A 496 -15.84 8.32 -46.82
C LYS A 496 -17.18 8.24 -46.09
N ALA A 497 -17.36 7.23 -45.25
CA ALA A 497 -18.56 7.11 -44.42
C ALA A 497 -18.73 8.33 -43.49
N TYR A 498 -17.65 8.82 -42.88
CA TYR A 498 -17.68 10.03 -42.05
C TYR A 498 -18.01 11.31 -42.80
N LEU A 499 -17.55 11.43 -44.05
CA LEU A 499 -17.83 12.58 -44.92
C LEU A 499 -19.19 12.47 -45.65
N GLY A 500 -19.87 11.33 -45.56
CA GLY A 500 -21.11 11.05 -46.30
C GLY A 500 -20.91 10.91 -47.81
N LEU A 501 -19.76 10.38 -48.25
CA LEU A 501 -19.32 10.26 -49.65
C LEU A 501 -19.47 8.85 -50.25
#